data_AF-A0A9E8AVI3-F1
#
_entry.id   AF-A0A9E8AVI3-F1
#
_cell.length_a   1.000
_cell.length_b   1.000
_cell.length_c   1.000
_cell.angle_alpha   90.00
_cell.angle_beta   90.00
_cell.angle_gamma   90.00
#
_symmetry.space_group_name_H-M   'P 1'
#
loop_
_entity.id
_entity.type
_entity.pdbx_description
1 polymer ?
#
loop_
_entity_poly.entity_id
_entity_poly.type
_entity_poly.pdbx_seq_one_letter_code
_entity_poly.pdbx_strand_id
1 'polypeptide(L)'
;MSQLYFSPMLLGLCLLVAVAIAATALWRMSRPYAGPGFWMAGCWSLIGGIVFFIGFMVTGNPVLNVLGNAGQLAGEAIFLLGIFRFMGRPLPWWIVAASVGTMVAFNIHYWVYSGNSDFLMGVYSTIAGLLPIQAIWLLIKARNDTVTRPARLLVGLSLLVYSVVTLMRGALGYLDWWQGKPYQMPYDSFSYLLPYNFAIPALVMGFIGVTLMTMQRILAQSERHAVEARQSAERFERLMSASTSGVAILSDKVITDANTGLEQLTGLNRDQLLGLPVSGLFSASSQVRLRGYLNQGGVRQQDLLAVHRDNGPFDCEITLSPIGNGESQSILELAISATTKPSKTS
;
A
#
# COMPACT_ATOMS: atom_id res chain seq x y z
N MET A 1 41.99 0.55 15.76
CA MET A 1 41.11 1.67 15.33
C MET A 1 40.93 1.69 13.81
N SER A 2 41.99 1.77 12.99
CA SER A 2 41.90 1.78 11.51
C SER A 2 41.27 0.51 10.92
N GLN A 3 41.58 -0.68 11.45
CA GLN A 3 41.04 -1.95 10.93
C GLN A 3 39.53 -2.12 11.15
N LEU A 4 38.95 -1.51 12.21
CA LEU A 4 37.51 -1.58 12.46
C LEU A 4 36.72 -0.69 11.48
N TYR A 5 37.29 0.47 11.14
CA TYR A 5 36.68 1.47 10.25
C TYR A 5 36.55 0.98 8.80
N PHE A 6 37.45 0.10 8.36
CA PHE A 6 37.42 -0.54 7.04
C PHE A 6 36.90 -2.00 7.08
N SER A 7 36.21 -2.40 8.15
CA SER A 7 35.74 -3.78 8.29
C SER A 7 34.39 -4.00 7.57
N PRO A 8 34.20 -5.15 6.90
CA PRO A 8 32.90 -5.58 6.37
C PRO A 8 31.81 -5.63 7.46
N MET A 9 32.20 -5.84 8.72
CA MET A 9 31.29 -5.87 9.86
C MET A 9 30.66 -4.50 10.15
N LEU A 10 31.47 -3.43 10.19
CA LEU A 10 30.96 -2.07 10.41
C LEU A 10 30.08 -1.62 9.25
N LEU A 11 30.53 -1.88 8.01
CA LEU A 11 29.72 -1.58 6.82
C LEU A 11 28.38 -2.32 6.86
N GLY A 12 28.39 -3.60 7.21
CA GLY A 12 27.18 -4.41 7.35
C GLY A 12 26.21 -3.84 8.39
N LEU A 13 26.71 -3.42 9.55
CA LEU A 13 25.90 -2.75 10.57
C LEU A 13 25.26 -1.47 10.05
N CYS A 14 26.04 -0.59 9.40
CA CYS A 14 25.54 0.65 8.82
C CYS A 14 24.44 0.39 7.78
N LEU A 15 24.62 -0.63 6.92
CA LEU A 15 23.63 -1.01 5.92
C LEU A 15 22.32 -1.51 6.56
N LEU A 16 22.41 -2.34 7.60
CA LEU A 16 21.23 -2.85 8.30
C LEU A 16 20.45 -1.74 9.02
N VAL A 17 21.15 -0.77 9.63
CA VAL A 17 20.51 0.41 10.23
C VAL A 17 19.85 1.27 9.16
N ALA A 18 20.52 1.52 8.03
CA ALA A 18 19.94 2.25 6.91
C ALA A 18 18.67 1.57 6.38
N VAL A 19 18.67 0.23 6.27
CA VAL A 19 17.50 -0.56 5.89
C VAL A 19 16.36 -0.42 6.92
N ALA A 20 16.65 -0.44 8.23
CA ALA A 20 15.62 -0.26 9.26
C ALA A 20 14.97 1.14 9.20
N ILE A 21 15.76 2.18 8.97
CA ILE A 21 15.25 3.55 8.76
C ILE A 21 14.40 3.61 7.50
N ALA A 22 14.88 3.06 6.39
CA ALA A 22 14.14 3.02 5.13
C ALA A 22 12.84 2.21 5.25
N ALA A 23 12.83 1.10 5.98
CA ALA A 23 11.64 0.30 6.25
C ALA A 23 10.59 1.09 7.06
N THR A 24 11.04 1.93 7.98
CA THR A 24 10.17 2.84 8.74
C THR A 24 9.53 3.88 7.84
N ALA A 25 10.31 4.49 6.94
CA ALA A 25 9.79 5.43 5.94
C ALA A 25 8.78 4.75 5.00
N LEU A 26 9.13 3.57 4.47
CA LEU A 26 8.26 2.77 3.62
C LEU A 26 6.92 2.50 4.31
N TRP A 27 6.92 2.02 5.55
CA TRP A 27 5.69 1.75 6.30
C TRP A 27 4.83 3.00 6.49
N ARG A 28 5.43 4.16 6.79
CA ARG A 28 4.68 5.42 6.94
C ARG A 28 4.02 5.86 5.64
N MET A 29 4.75 5.77 4.53
CA MET A 29 4.30 6.22 3.20
C MET A 29 3.30 5.27 2.53
N SER A 30 3.36 3.98 2.88
CA SER A 30 2.55 2.93 2.24
C SER A 30 1.34 2.50 3.10
N ARG A 31 0.88 3.27 4.07
CA ARG A 31 -0.39 2.94 4.75
C ARG A 31 -1.56 3.10 3.77
N PRO A 32 -2.58 2.22 3.79
CA PRO A 32 -2.80 1.08 4.69
C PRO A 32 -2.32 -0.29 4.13
N TYR A 33 -1.39 -0.31 3.18
CA TYR A 33 -0.99 -1.54 2.48
C TYR A 33 -0.32 -2.55 3.43
N ALA A 34 -0.62 -3.83 3.20
CA ALA A 34 -0.19 -4.93 4.06
C ALA A 34 1.25 -5.37 3.74
N GLY A 35 2.06 -5.69 4.76
CA GLY A 35 3.46 -6.13 4.58
C GLY A 35 4.50 -5.17 5.19
N PRO A 36 4.58 -3.89 4.75
CA PRO A 36 5.59 -2.93 5.20
C PRO A 36 5.78 -2.80 6.71
N GLY A 37 4.70 -2.90 7.49
CA GLY A 37 4.78 -2.87 8.96
C GLY A 37 5.57 -4.05 9.56
N PHE A 38 5.44 -5.25 8.98
CA PHE A 38 6.22 -6.42 9.40
C PHE A 38 7.69 -6.29 9.02
N TRP A 39 8.02 -5.77 7.84
CA TRP A 39 9.41 -5.55 7.45
C TRP A 39 10.08 -4.54 8.36
N MET A 40 9.41 -3.43 8.69
CA MET A 40 9.89 -2.46 9.68
C MET A 40 10.13 -3.12 11.04
N ALA A 41 9.15 -3.87 11.57
CA ALA A 41 9.26 -4.53 12.86
C ALA A 41 10.41 -5.56 12.88
N GLY A 42 10.56 -6.32 11.80
CA GLY A 42 11.64 -7.30 11.63
C GLY A 42 13.02 -6.65 11.61
N CYS A 43 13.19 -5.57 10.83
CA CYS A 43 14.46 -4.83 10.78
C CYS A 43 14.85 -4.25 12.15
N TRP A 44 13.91 -3.63 12.88
CA TRP A 44 14.23 -3.08 14.20
C TRP A 44 14.47 -4.15 15.27
N SER A 45 13.76 -5.29 15.21
CA SER A 45 14.06 -6.45 16.07
C SER A 45 15.47 -6.97 15.82
N LEU A 46 15.89 -7.03 14.55
CA LEU A 46 17.23 -7.45 14.18
C LEU A 46 18.30 -6.48 14.72
N ILE A 47 18.09 -5.16 14.58
CA ILE A 47 18.98 -4.15 15.17
C ILE A 47 19.03 -4.28 16.70
N GLY A 48 17.89 -4.46 17.37
CA GLY A 48 17.84 -4.68 18.81
C GLY A 48 18.64 -5.92 19.25
N GLY A 49 18.53 -7.02 18.50
CA GLY A 49 19.34 -8.22 18.73
C GLY A 49 20.85 -7.96 18.55
N ILE A 50 21.26 -7.20 17.53
CA ILE A 50 22.67 -6.82 17.35
C ILE A 50 23.16 -5.95 18.52
N VAL A 51 22.35 -5.01 19.01
CA VAL A 51 22.72 -4.17 20.16
C VAL A 51 22.94 -5.02 21.42
N PHE A 52 22.08 -6.00 21.69
CA PHE A 52 22.30 -6.95 22.79
C PHE A 52 23.58 -7.76 22.59
N PHE A 53 23.86 -8.21 21.37
CA PHE A 53 25.10 -8.94 21.07
C PHE A 53 26.35 -8.07 21.27
N ILE A 54 26.32 -6.80 20.88
CA ILE A 54 27.41 -5.84 21.17
C ILE A 54 27.56 -5.64 22.67
N GLY A 55 26.45 -5.49 23.41
CA GLY A 55 26.48 -5.41 24.87
C GLY A 55 27.12 -6.65 25.50
N PHE A 56 26.85 -7.83 24.97
CA PHE A 56 27.54 -9.07 25.37
C PHE A 56 29.05 -8.99 25.09
N MET A 57 29.49 -8.56 23.91
CA MET A 57 30.93 -8.46 23.61
C MET A 57 31.69 -7.56 24.57
N VAL A 58 31.03 -6.52 25.11
CA VAL A 58 31.62 -5.58 26.08
C VAL A 58 31.57 -6.12 27.52
N THR A 59 30.48 -6.77 27.90
CA THR A 59 30.20 -7.13 29.31
C THR A 59 30.52 -8.59 29.65
N GLY A 60 30.65 -9.46 28.65
CA GLY A 60 30.73 -10.90 28.82
C GLY A 60 29.44 -11.56 29.33
N ASN A 61 28.33 -10.82 29.43
CA ASN A 61 27.09 -11.34 30.04
C ASN A 61 26.38 -12.38 29.14
N PRO A 62 26.24 -13.64 29.58
CA PRO A 62 25.60 -14.71 28.79
C PRO A 62 24.16 -14.40 28.38
N VAL A 63 23.40 -13.71 29.23
CA VAL A 63 21.99 -13.38 28.96
C VAL A 63 21.87 -12.46 27.75
N LEU A 64 22.78 -11.49 27.62
CA LEU A 64 22.82 -10.59 26.47
C LEU A 64 23.17 -11.32 25.18
N ASN A 65 24.00 -12.37 25.25
CA ASN A 65 24.30 -13.23 24.11
C ASN A 65 23.05 -13.99 23.64
N VAL A 66 22.33 -14.61 24.58
CA VAL A 66 21.09 -15.35 24.27
C VAL A 66 20.03 -14.42 23.69
N LEU A 67 19.79 -13.27 24.32
CA LEU A 67 18.82 -12.27 23.84
C LEU A 67 19.22 -11.69 22.48
N GLY A 68 20.52 -11.48 22.25
CA GLY A 68 21.03 -10.98 20.97
C GLY A 68 20.81 -11.94 19.82
N ASN A 69 21.10 -13.23 20.02
CA ASN A 69 20.86 -14.27 19.02
C ASN A 69 19.37 -14.48 18.77
N ALA A 70 18.55 -14.49 19.83
CA ALA A 70 17.10 -14.61 19.74
C ALA A 70 16.46 -13.43 18.98
N GLY A 71 16.85 -12.19 19.31
CA GLY A 71 16.30 -10.98 18.69
C GLY A 71 16.61 -10.87 17.20
N GLN A 72 17.80 -11.31 16.77
CA GLN A 72 18.18 -11.37 15.36
C GLN A 72 17.31 -12.36 14.58
N LEU A 73 17.18 -13.61 15.04
CA LEU A 73 16.32 -14.60 14.39
C LEU A 73 14.83 -14.23 14.43
N ALA A 74 14.37 -13.62 15.52
CA ALA A 74 13.02 -13.08 15.59
C ALA A 74 12.81 -12.00 14.52
N GLY A 75 13.78 -11.11 14.33
CA GLY A 75 13.74 -10.06 13.31
C GLY A 75 13.67 -10.62 11.89
N GLU A 76 14.51 -11.61 11.57
CA GLU A 76 14.45 -12.32 10.28
C GLU A 76 13.10 -13.01 10.06
N ALA A 77 12.61 -13.74 11.06
CA ALA A 77 11.33 -14.43 10.98
C ALA A 77 10.14 -13.46 10.79
N ILE A 78 10.08 -12.37 11.58
CA ILE A 78 9.05 -11.33 11.46
C ILE A 78 9.10 -10.65 10.09
N PHE A 79 10.29 -10.38 9.56
CA PHE A 79 10.46 -9.84 8.21
C PHE A 79 9.85 -10.79 7.17
N LEU A 80 10.13 -12.09 7.26
CA LEU A 80 9.57 -13.10 6.37
C LEU A 80 8.04 -13.18 6.47
N LEU A 81 7.45 -13.06 7.66
CA LEU A 81 5.99 -12.98 7.83
C LEU A 81 5.38 -11.83 7.03
N GLY A 82 6.10 -10.71 6.87
CA GLY A 82 5.69 -9.60 6.01
C GLY A 82 5.51 -10.00 4.55
N ILE A 83 6.30 -10.94 4.03
CA ILE A 83 6.15 -11.48 2.68
C ILE A 83 4.84 -12.27 2.56
N PHE A 84 4.55 -13.15 3.52
CA PHE A 84 3.27 -13.88 3.54
C PHE A 84 2.07 -12.94 3.62
N ARG A 85 2.16 -11.92 4.48
CA ARG A 85 1.12 -10.90 4.65
C ARG A 85 0.87 -10.14 3.34
N PHE A 86 1.94 -9.69 2.68
CA PHE A 86 1.86 -8.96 1.41
C PHE A 86 1.24 -9.81 0.29
N MET A 87 1.56 -11.11 0.29
CA MET A 87 1.05 -12.09 -0.69
C MET A 87 -0.37 -12.59 -0.37
N GLY A 88 -1.01 -12.09 0.69
CA GLY A 88 -2.36 -12.51 1.09
C GLY A 88 -2.43 -13.97 1.58
N ARG A 89 -1.33 -14.51 2.11
CA ARG A 89 -1.24 -15.88 2.64
C ARG A 89 -1.38 -15.90 4.16
N PRO A 90 -1.83 -17.02 4.76
CA PRO A 90 -1.85 -17.17 6.21
C PRO A 90 -0.44 -17.01 6.78
N LEU A 91 -0.34 -16.40 7.96
CA LEU A 91 0.92 -16.10 8.62
C LEU A 91 1.42 -17.35 9.38
N PRO A 92 2.56 -17.95 9.01
CA PRO A 92 3.10 -19.11 9.70
C PRO A 92 3.80 -18.70 11.00
N TRP A 93 3.08 -18.21 12.02
CA TRP A 93 3.66 -17.71 13.28
C TRP A 93 4.59 -18.69 14.00
N TRP A 94 4.41 -19.99 13.78
CA TRP A 94 5.27 -21.03 14.32
C TRP A 94 6.74 -20.86 13.92
N ILE A 95 7.06 -20.22 12.79
CA ILE A 95 8.46 -20.03 12.37
C ILE A 95 9.25 -19.17 13.37
N VAL A 96 8.58 -18.21 14.02
CA VAL A 96 9.21 -17.33 15.03
C VAL A 96 9.49 -18.13 16.29
N ALA A 97 8.49 -18.85 16.79
CA ALA A 97 8.65 -19.66 18.00
C ALA A 97 9.67 -20.79 17.80
N ALA A 98 9.64 -21.46 16.65
CA ALA A 98 10.56 -22.55 16.33
C ALA A 98 12.01 -22.05 16.17
N SER A 99 12.25 -20.96 15.44
CA SER A 99 13.60 -20.44 15.25
C SER A 99 14.19 -19.89 16.54
N VAL A 100 13.45 -19.05 17.26
CA VAL A 100 13.89 -18.44 18.51
C VAL A 100 14.04 -19.49 19.60
N GLY A 101 13.05 -20.36 19.78
CA GLY A 101 13.08 -21.40 20.81
C GLY A 101 14.25 -22.37 20.63
N THR A 102 14.50 -22.81 19.40
CA THR A 102 15.65 -23.68 19.09
C THR A 102 16.96 -22.96 19.39
N MET A 103 17.12 -21.71 18.95
CA MET A 103 18.35 -20.95 19.19
C MET A 103 18.59 -20.68 20.67
N VAL A 104 17.55 -20.35 21.45
CA VAL A 104 17.65 -20.13 22.88
C VAL A 104 18.06 -21.41 23.61
N ALA A 105 17.48 -22.56 23.25
CA ALA A 105 17.84 -23.84 23.84
C ALA A 105 19.33 -24.19 23.62
N PHE A 106 19.83 -24.04 22.39
CA PHE A 106 21.24 -24.29 22.08
C PHE A 106 22.19 -23.26 22.72
N ASN A 107 21.77 -21.99 22.85
CA ASN A 107 22.54 -20.99 23.58
C ASN A 107 22.67 -21.32 25.07
N ILE A 108 21.57 -21.71 25.72
CA ILE A 108 21.59 -22.10 27.13
C ILE A 108 22.50 -23.32 27.31
N HIS A 109 22.38 -24.31 26.43
CA HIS A 109 23.27 -25.47 26.43
C HIS A 109 24.74 -25.05 26.28
N TYR A 110 25.05 -24.14 25.35
CA TYR A 110 26.40 -23.60 25.16
C TYR A 110 26.96 -22.98 26.45
N TRP A 111 26.19 -22.15 27.15
CA TRP A 111 26.68 -21.47 28.36
C TRP A 111 26.76 -22.38 29.59
N VAL A 112 25.86 -23.36 29.71
CA VAL A 112 25.84 -24.29 30.85
C VAL A 112 26.95 -25.35 30.75
N TYR A 113 27.26 -25.81 29.53
CA TYR A 113 28.19 -26.91 29.30
C TYR A 113 29.52 -26.49 28.66
N SER A 114 29.84 -25.18 28.65
CA SER A 114 31.04 -24.64 28.01
C SER A 114 31.19 -25.11 26.56
N GLY A 115 30.13 -24.88 25.78
CA GLY A 115 30.01 -25.35 24.40
C GLY A 115 31.00 -24.69 23.44
N ASN A 116 31.03 -25.21 22.21
CA ASN A 116 31.90 -24.69 21.15
C ASN A 116 31.19 -23.60 20.34
N SER A 117 31.86 -22.48 20.11
CA SER A 117 31.30 -21.30 19.44
C SER A 117 30.99 -21.55 17.96
N ASP A 118 31.83 -22.35 17.27
CA ASP A 118 31.63 -22.68 15.87
C ASP A 118 30.46 -23.64 15.68
N PHE A 119 30.23 -24.54 16.63
CA PHE A 119 29.02 -25.36 16.68
C PHE A 119 27.76 -24.50 16.88
N LEU A 120 27.75 -23.62 17.89
CA LEU A 120 26.61 -22.73 18.15
C LEU A 120 26.30 -21.84 16.93
N MET A 121 27.35 -21.35 16.28
CA MET A 121 27.24 -20.58 15.05
C MET A 121 26.77 -21.41 13.85
N GLY A 122 27.16 -22.69 13.77
CA GLY A 122 26.59 -23.67 12.86
C GLY A 122 25.07 -23.74 13.01
N VAL A 123 24.59 -23.93 14.25
CA VAL A 123 23.16 -24.02 14.57
C VAL A 123 22.42 -22.75 14.18
N TYR A 124 22.93 -21.57 14.56
CA TYR A 124 22.33 -20.28 14.17
C TYR A 124 22.13 -20.20 12.66
N SER A 125 23.18 -20.55 11.91
CA SER A 125 23.20 -20.44 10.45
C SER A 125 22.28 -21.43 9.77
N THR A 126 22.15 -22.63 10.32
CA THR A 126 21.19 -23.61 9.83
C THR A 126 19.77 -23.06 9.98
N ILE A 127 19.42 -22.49 11.14
CA ILE A 127 18.09 -21.91 11.36
C ILE A 127 17.86 -20.72 10.41
N ALA A 128 18.77 -19.74 10.42
CA ALA A 128 18.69 -18.53 9.60
C ALA A 128 18.64 -18.85 8.09
N GLY A 129 19.45 -19.80 7.62
CA GLY A 129 19.49 -20.19 6.21
C GLY A 129 18.25 -20.94 5.74
N LEU A 130 17.61 -21.74 6.60
CA LEU A 130 16.39 -22.49 6.26
C LEU A 130 15.12 -21.64 6.36
N LEU A 131 15.10 -20.61 7.22
CA LEU A 131 13.95 -19.75 7.47
C LEU A 131 13.32 -19.19 6.17
N PRO A 132 14.07 -18.61 5.23
CA PRO A 132 13.52 -18.02 4.00
C PRO A 132 12.96 -19.02 2.99
N ILE A 133 13.23 -20.33 3.10
CA ILE A 133 12.91 -21.31 2.05
C ILE A 133 11.42 -21.31 1.69
N GLN A 134 10.54 -21.21 2.69
CA GLN A 134 9.10 -21.17 2.44
C GLN A 134 8.68 -19.89 1.70
N ALA A 135 9.28 -18.76 2.05
CA ALA A 135 9.03 -17.49 1.38
C ALA A 135 9.57 -17.52 -0.06
N ILE A 136 10.77 -18.06 -0.30
CA ILE A 136 11.35 -18.26 -1.64
C ILE A 136 10.39 -19.08 -2.51
N TRP A 137 9.91 -20.21 -1.98
CA TRP A 137 8.97 -21.06 -2.69
C TRP A 137 7.67 -20.33 -3.03
N LEU A 138 7.11 -19.57 -2.08
CA LEU A 138 5.91 -18.77 -2.29
C LEU A 138 6.11 -17.73 -3.40
N LEU A 139 7.24 -17.02 -3.39
CA LEU A 139 7.59 -15.98 -4.35
C LEU A 139 7.77 -16.54 -5.77
N ILE A 140 8.37 -17.72 -5.91
CA ILE A 140 8.58 -18.37 -7.21
C ILE A 140 7.27 -18.96 -7.74
N LYS A 141 6.44 -19.57 -6.88
CA LYS A 141 5.22 -20.29 -7.29
C LYS A 141 4.06 -19.35 -7.67
N ALA A 142 4.06 -18.10 -7.21
CA ALA A 142 2.95 -17.15 -7.42
C ALA A 142 2.83 -16.63 -8.88
N ARG A 143 2.52 -17.51 -9.84
CA ARG A 143 2.46 -17.16 -11.28
C ARG A 143 1.36 -16.16 -11.67
N ASN A 144 0.30 -16.04 -10.86
CA ASN A 144 -0.90 -15.26 -11.20
C ASN A 144 -0.76 -13.75 -10.95
N ASP A 145 0.24 -13.32 -10.20
CA ASP A 145 0.48 -11.91 -9.90
C ASP A 145 1.54 -11.36 -10.85
N THR A 146 1.08 -10.80 -11.98
CA THR A 146 1.92 -10.22 -13.04
C THR A 146 2.44 -8.84 -12.67
N VAL A 147 1.69 -8.09 -11.86
CA VAL A 147 2.01 -6.71 -11.47
C VAL A 147 3.34 -6.66 -10.71
N THR A 148 3.52 -7.51 -9.69
CA THR A 148 4.72 -7.46 -8.86
C THR A 148 5.80 -8.47 -9.28
N ARG A 149 5.64 -9.14 -10.43
CA ARG A 149 6.50 -10.27 -10.83
C ARG A 149 8.00 -9.97 -10.83
N PRO A 150 8.51 -8.89 -11.45
CA PRO A 150 9.96 -8.65 -11.51
C PRO A 150 10.54 -8.38 -10.12
N ALA A 151 9.87 -7.56 -9.32
CA ALA A 151 10.31 -7.26 -7.94
C ALA A 151 10.24 -8.52 -7.05
N ARG A 152 9.23 -9.36 -7.24
CA ARG A 152 9.08 -10.64 -6.53
C ARG A 152 10.23 -11.61 -6.81
N LEU A 153 10.67 -11.68 -8.07
CA LEU A 153 11.82 -12.51 -8.46
C LEU A 153 13.12 -11.97 -7.85
N LEU A 154 13.30 -10.66 -7.79
CA LEU A 154 14.44 -10.03 -7.11
C LEU A 154 14.48 -10.41 -5.62
N VAL A 155 13.33 -10.34 -4.92
CA VAL A 155 13.25 -10.78 -3.50
C VAL A 155 13.58 -12.27 -3.38
N GLY A 156 12.98 -13.11 -4.23
CA GLY A 156 13.22 -14.56 -4.20
C GLY A 156 14.69 -14.92 -4.43
N LEU A 157 15.34 -14.30 -5.41
CA LEU A 157 16.77 -14.50 -5.70
C LEU A 157 17.64 -13.99 -4.56
N SER A 158 17.32 -12.83 -4.00
CA SER A 158 18.05 -12.24 -2.86
C SER A 158 17.99 -13.14 -1.64
N LEU A 159 16.81 -13.66 -1.30
CA LEU A 159 16.63 -14.62 -0.21
C LEU A 159 17.35 -15.94 -0.49
N LEU A 160 17.37 -16.41 -1.75
CA LEU A 160 18.10 -17.63 -2.13
C LEU A 160 19.60 -17.46 -1.92
N VAL A 161 20.18 -16.34 -2.37
CA VAL A 161 21.61 -16.03 -2.15
C VAL A 161 21.90 -15.95 -0.65
N TYR A 162 21.07 -15.23 0.11
CA TYR A 162 21.18 -15.16 1.57
C TYR A 162 21.16 -16.57 2.21
N SER A 163 20.19 -17.42 1.84
CA SER A 163 20.07 -18.77 2.37
C SER A 163 21.28 -19.64 2.05
N VAL A 164 21.74 -19.63 0.79
CA VAL A 164 22.91 -20.43 0.36
C VAL A 164 24.18 -20.01 1.10
N VAL A 165 24.45 -18.70 1.15
CA VAL A 165 25.62 -18.14 1.86
C VAL A 165 25.57 -18.49 3.34
N THR A 166 24.42 -18.32 3.98
CA THR A 166 24.25 -18.58 5.41
C THR A 166 24.38 -20.08 5.72
N LEU A 167 23.79 -20.96 4.91
CA LEU A 167 23.96 -22.41 5.07
C LEU A 167 25.40 -22.85 4.84
N MET A 168 26.10 -22.27 3.85
CA MET A 168 27.51 -22.53 3.61
C MET A 168 28.36 -22.14 4.83
N ARG A 169 28.10 -20.97 5.42
CA ARG A 169 28.73 -20.55 6.68
C ARG A 169 28.46 -21.54 7.81
N GLY A 170 27.23 -22.05 7.92
CA GLY A 170 26.87 -23.07 8.90
C GLY A 170 27.65 -24.38 8.72
N ALA A 171 27.74 -24.86 7.47
CA ALA A 171 28.49 -26.07 7.13
C ALA A 171 29.98 -25.93 7.47
N LEU A 172 30.58 -24.77 7.18
CA LEU A 172 31.97 -24.47 7.57
C LEU A 172 32.14 -24.43 9.08
N GLY A 173 31.19 -23.85 9.84
CA GLY A 173 31.23 -23.84 11.30
C GLY A 173 31.20 -25.25 11.91
N TYR A 174 30.34 -26.13 11.39
CA TYR A 174 30.34 -27.53 11.82
C TYR A 174 31.64 -28.26 11.47
N LEU A 175 32.21 -27.97 10.29
CA LEU A 175 33.48 -28.56 9.86
C LEU A 175 34.65 -28.11 10.75
N ASP A 176 34.73 -26.82 11.07
CA ASP A 176 35.76 -26.25 11.93
C ASP A 176 35.68 -26.81 13.35
N TRP A 177 34.45 -26.96 13.87
CA TRP A 177 34.18 -27.63 15.15
C TRP A 177 34.63 -29.10 15.12
N TRP A 178 34.24 -29.85 14.09
CA TRP A 178 34.58 -31.28 13.96
C TRP A 178 36.09 -31.51 13.85
N GLN A 179 36.80 -30.59 13.20
CA GLN A 179 38.26 -30.64 13.05
C GLN A 179 39.02 -30.11 14.27
N GLY A 180 38.32 -29.58 15.29
CA GLY A 180 38.94 -29.02 16.48
C GLY A 180 39.86 -27.84 16.18
N LYS A 181 39.53 -27.01 15.17
CA LYS A 181 40.37 -25.87 14.82
C LYS A 181 40.49 -24.89 15.99
N PRO A 182 41.66 -24.24 16.13
CA PRO A 182 41.83 -23.20 17.14
C PRO A 182 40.87 -22.05 16.87
N TYR A 183 40.37 -21.43 17.93
CA TYR A 183 39.53 -20.26 17.83
C TYR A 183 40.26 -19.13 17.09
N GLN A 184 39.61 -18.59 16.06
CA GLN A 184 40.07 -17.42 15.33
C GLN A 184 39.13 -16.26 15.57
N MET A 185 39.69 -15.06 15.64
CA MET A 185 38.89 -13.85 15.78
C MET A 185 37.97 -13.68 14.55
N PRO A 186 36.72 -13.21 14.72
CA PRO A 186 35.74 -13.14 13.62
C PRO A 186 36.20 -12.33 12.41
N TYR A 187 37.04 -11.31 12.60
CA TYR A 187 37.55 -10.46 11.51
C TYR A 187 38.68 -11.10 10.69
N ASP A 188 39.30 -12.18 11.20
CA ASP A 188 40.32 -12.95 10.48
C ASP A 188 39.74 -14.25 9.88
N SER A 189 38.52 -14.64 10.28
CA SER A 189 37.89 -15.88 9.84
C SER A 189 37.08 -15.72 8.56
N PHE A 190 37.47 -16.47 7.52
CA PHE A 190 36.74 -16.53 6.25
C PHE A 190 35.26 -16.90 6.43
N SER A 191 34.96 -17.91 7.27
CA SER A 191 33.59 -18.37 7.53
C SER A 191 32.73 -17.27 8.17
N TYR A 192 33.30 -16.50 9.10
CA TYR A 192 32.58 -15.40 9.76
C TYR A 192 32.37 -14.20 8.83
N LEU A 193 33.30 -13.92 7.92
CA LEU A 193 33.18 -12.82 6.96
C LEU A 193 32.23 -13.11 5.80
N LEU A 194 31.90 -14.38 5.53
CA LEU A 194 31.07 -14.80 4.40
C LEU A 194 29.68 -14.11 4.40
N PRO A 195 28.91 -14.09 5.52
CA PRO A 195 27.61 -13.41 5.52
C PRO A 195 27.71 -11.89 5.40
N TYR A 196 28.75 -11.26 5.95
CA TYR A 196 28.94 -9.81 5.83
C TYR A 196 29.17 -9.37 4.39
N ASN A 197 29.94 -10.16 3.62
CA ASN A 197 30.27 -9.81 2.24
C ASN A 197 29.19 -10.19 1.23
N PHE A 198 28.37 -11.21 1.51
CA PHE A 198 27.39 -11.72 0.53
C PHE A 198 25.95 -11.72 1.03
N ALA A 199 25.70 -12.16 2.27
CA ALA A 199 24.34 -12.28 2.80
C ALA A 199 23.72 -10.91 3.10
N ILE A 200 24.48 -9.97 3.71
CA ILE A 200 23.97 -8.61 3.99
C ILE A 200 23.66 -7.86 2.69
N PRO A 201 24.55 -7.81 1.67
CA PRO A 201 24.19 -7.21 0.39
C PRO A 201 22.96 -7.87 -0.26
N ALA A 202 22.82 -9.20 -0.15
CA ALA A 202 21.62 -9.89 -0.60
C ALA A 202 20.37 -9.44 0.17
N LEU A 203 20.43 -9.26 1.49
CA LEU A 203 19.32 -8.71 2.27
C LEU A 203 18.96 -7.27 1.84
N VAL A 204 19.95 -6.44 1.55
CA VAL A 204 19.72 -5.07 1.02
C VAL A 204 19.00 -5.14 -0.33
N MET A 205 19.45 -6.00 -1.24
CA MET A 205 18.74 -6.23 -2.51
C MET A 205 17.32 -6.78 -2.30
N GLY A 206 17.14 -7.67 -1.33
CA GLY A 206 15.83 -8.18 -0.93
C GLY A 206 14.92 -7.07 -0.40
N PHE A 207 15.47 -6.14 0.38
CA PHE A 207 14.74 -4.98 0.88
C PHE A 207 14.31 -4.02 -0.25
N ILE A 208 15.21 -3.77 -1.21
CA ILE A 208 14.88 -3.03 -2.44
C ILE A 208 13.75 -3.75 -3.18
N GLY A 209 13.83 -5.07 -3.30
CA GLY A 209 12.80 -5.90 -3.92
C GLY A 209 11.42 -5.74 -3.26
N VAL A 210 11.32 -5.84 -1.93
CA VAL A 210 10.02 -5.69 -1.23
C VAL A 210 9.48 -4.25 -1.31
N THR A 211 10.38 -3.26 -1.38
CA THR A 211 10.03 -1.85 -1.61
C THR A 211 9.41 -1.68 -3.00
N LEU A 212 10.07 -2.22 -4.04
CA LEU A 212 9.55 -2.20 -5.41
C LEU A 212 8.24 -2.97 -5.53
N MET A 213 8.10 -4.12 -4.87
CA MET A 213 6.83 -4.87 -4.83
C MET A 213 5.71 -4.01 -4.26
N THR A 214 5.98 -3.26 -3.19
CA THR A 214 5.00 -2.37 -2.56
C THR A 214 4.61 -1.22 -3.48
N MET A 215 5.59 -0.54 -4.07
CA MET A 215 5.32 0.56 -4.99
C MET A 215 4.54 0.12 -6.23
N GLN A 216 4.90 -1.03 -6.82
CA GLN A 216 4.17 -1.61 -7.96
C GLN A 216 2.72 -1.92 -7.61
N ARG A 217 2.45 -2.41 -6.40
CA ARG A 217 1.07 -2.67 -5.94
C ARG A 217 0.28 -1.38 -5.73
N ILE A 218 0.90 -0.35 -5.15
CA ILE A 218 0.29 0.97 -4.96
C ILE A 218 -0.06 1.59 -6.32
N LEU A 219 0.89 1.60 -7.26
CA LEU A 219 0.71 2.15 -8.59
C LEU A 219 -0.42 1.45 -9.35
N ALA A 220 -0.41 0.11 -9.37
CA ALA A 220 -1.44 -0.65 -10.06
C ALA A 220 -2.85 -0.43 -9.47
N GLN A 221 -2.96 -0.23 -8.15
CA GLN A 221 -4.25 0.08 -7.54
C GLN A 221 -4.70 1.50 -7.87
N SER A 222 -3.79 2.47 -7.89
CA SER A 222 -4.07 3.85 -8.29
C SER A 222 -4.55 3.94 -9.73
N GLU A 223 -3.89 3.24 -10.66
CA GLU A 223 -4.30 3.20 -12.07
C GLU A 223 -5.70 2.60 -12.24
N ARG A 224 -6.00 1.51 -11.52
CA ARG A 224 -7.35 0.91 -11.54
C ARG A 224 -8.42 1.89 -11.08
N HIS A 225 -8.21 2.56 -9.94
CA HIS A 225 -9.16 3.55 -9.45
C HIS A 225 -9.34 4.73 -10.43
N ALA A 226 -8.26 5.18 -11.07
CA ALA A 226 -8.33 6.23 -12.08
C ALA A 226 -9.13 5.81 -13.32
N VAL A 227 -8.93 4.57 -13.79
CA VAL A 227 -9.70 4.00 -14.90
C VAL A 227 -11.17 3.83 -14.54
N GLU A 228 -11.48 3.30 -13.35
CA GLU A 228 -12.86 3.14 -12.87
C GLU A 228 -13.56 4.50 -12.72
N ALA A 229 -12.88 5.52 -12.17
CA ALA A 229 -13.42 6.87 -12.06
C ALA A 229 -13.71 7.46 -13.45
N ARG A 230 -12.79 7.29 -14.41
CA ARG A 230 -13.00 7.75 -15.79
C ARG A 230 -14.16 7.04 -16.46
N GLN A 231 -14.26 5.72 -16.34
CA GLN A 231 -15.37 4.94 -16.90
C GLN A 231 -16.71 5.34 -16.27
N SER A 232 -16.73 5.63 -14.97
CA SER A 232 -17.94 6.11 -14.30
C SER A 232 -18.35 7.50 -14.77
N ALA A 233 -17.38 8.41 -14.99
CA ALA A 233 -17.64 9.75 -15.53
C ALA A 233 -18.18 9.67 -16.97
N GLU A 234 -17.54 8.90 -17.84
CA GLU A 234 -18.00 8.69 -19.23
C GLU A 234 -19.40 8.05 -19.27
N ARG A 235 -19.70 7.11 -18.36
CA ARG A 235 -21.04 6.51 -18.24
C ARG A 235 -22.07 7.54 -17.77
N PHE A 236 -21.73 8.39 -16.81
CA PHE A 236 -22.61 9.45 -16.33
C PHE A 236 -22.91 10.48 -17.44
N GLU A 237 -21.89 10.94 -18.17
CA GLU A 237 -22.05 11.84 -19.32
C GLU A 237 -23.00 11.25 -20.36
N ARG A 238 -22.81 9.98 -20.74
CA ARG A 238 -23.68 9.31 -21.71
C ARG A 238 -25.14 9.18 -21.24
N LEU A 239 -25.35 8.88 -19.95
CA LEU A 239 -26.70 8.80 -19.38
C LEU A 239 -27.37 10.17 -19.37
N MET A 240 -26.65 11.22 -18.99
CA MET A 240 -27.17 12.59 -19.01
C MET A 240 -27.46 13.08 -20.43
N SER A 241 -26.60 12.78 -21.40
CA SER A 241 -26.81 13.20 -22.80
C SER A 241 -27.94 12.44 -23.52
N ALA A 242 -28.25 11.22 -23.08
CA ALA A 242 -29.32 10.41 -23.65
C ALA A 242 -30.71 10.69 -23.04
N SER A 243 -30.78 11.45 -21.94
CA SER A 243 -32.06 11.83 -21.36
C SER A 243 -32.81 12.80 -22.27
N THR A 244 -34.12 12.58 -22.43
CA THR A 244 -35.03 13.54 -23.05
C THR A 244 -35.35 14.72 -22.14
N SER A 245 -35.05 14.62 -20.84
CA SER A 245 -35.11 15.73 -19.90
C SER A 245 -33.82 16.56 -19.94
N GLY A 246 -33.98 17.87 -19.81
CA GLY A 246 -32.89 18.79 -19.58
C GLY A 246 -32.45 18.72 -18.12
N VAL A 247 -31.15 18.56 -17.89
CA VAL A 247 -30.54 18.48 -16.57
C VAL A 247 -29.54 19.61 -16.43
N ALA A 248 -29.62 20.36 -15.33
CA ALA A 248 -28.66 21.38 -14.94
C ALA A 248 -28.10 21.09 -13.54
N ILE A 249 -26.81 21.34 -13.36
CA ILE A 249 -26.19 21.43 -12.03
C ILE A 249 -26.15 22.90 -11.65
N LEU A 250 -26.60 23.21 -10.44
CA LEU A 250 -26.68 24.55 -9.89
C LEU A 250 -25.69 24.70 -8.73
N SER A 251 -24.94 25.80 -8.68
CA SER A 251 -24.21 26.28 -7.51
C SER A 251 -24.72 27.67 -7.15
N ASP A 252 -25.20 27.87 -5.93
CA ASP A 252 -25.79 29.12 -5.47
C ASP A 252 -26.86 29.68 -6.45
N LYS A 253 -27.70 28.77 -6.99
CA LYS A 253 -28.78 29.05 -7.95
C LYS A 253 -28.31 29.49 -9.35
N VAL A 254 -27.01 29.37 -9.63
CA VAL A 254 -26.40 29.63 -10.94
C VAL A 254 -26.07 28.31 -11.62
N ILE A 255 -26.33 28.21 -12.93
CA ILE A 255 -26.05 26.99 -13.71
C ILE A 255 -24.53 26.86 -13.90
N THR A 256 -23.97 25.77 -13.38
CA THR A 256 -22.53 25.44 -13.51
C THR A 256 -22.28 24.30 -14.50
N ASP A 257 -23.32 23.51 -14.81
CA ASP A 257 -23.27 22.49 -15.85
C ASP A 257 -24.68 22.24 -16.40
N ALA A 258 -24.77 21.77 -17.65
CA ALA A 258 -26.02 21.43 -18.31
C ALA A 258 -25.81 20.29 -19.33
N ASN A 259 -26.77 19.37 -19.43
CA ASN A 259 -26.76 18.36 -20.49
C ASN A 259 -27.30 18.91 -21.82
N THR A 260 -27.10 18.15 -22.90
CA THR A 260 -27.61 18.51 -24.23
C THR A 260 -29.15 18.55 -24.29
N GLY A 261 -29.85 17.78 -23.45
CA GLY A 261 -31.31 17.85 -23.34
C GLY A 261 -31.79 19.24 -22.94
N LEU A 262 -31.09 19.93 -22.03
CA LEU A 262 -31.45 21.27 -21.59
C LEU A 262 -31.18 22.31 -22.69
N GLU A 263 -30.09 22.15 -23.44
CA GLU A 263 -29.80 22.99 -24.61
C GLU A 263 -30.92 22.88 -25.65
N GLN A 264 -31.41 21.66 -25.91
CA GLN A 264 -32.51 21.40 -26.83
C GLN A 264 -33.85 21.97 -26.33
N LEU A 265 -34.16 21.84 -25.04
CA LEU A 265 -35.42 22.33 -24.47
C LEU A 265 -35.48 23.85 -24.35
N THR A 266 -34.35 24.52 -24.13
CA THR A 266 -34.30 25.98 -23.92
C THR A 266 -33.89 26.74 -25.18
N GLY A 267 -33.28 26.07 -26.16
CA GLY A 267 -32.69 26.69 -27.35
C GLY A 267 -31.43 27.50 -27.06
N LEU A 268 -30.87 27.38 -25.85
CA LEU A 268 -29.64 28.03 -25.42
C LEU A 268 -28.47 27.05 -25.55
N ASN A 269 -27.37 27.50 -26.12
CA ASN A 269 -26.16 26.67 -26.18
C ASN A 269 -25.50 26.62 -24.79
N ARG A 270 -24.67 25.60 -24.54
CA ARG A 270 -23.93 25.43 -23.29
C ARG A 270 -23.27 26.72 -22.77
N ASP A 271 -22.55 27.46 -23.62
CA ASP A 271 -21.86 28.71 -23.22
C ASP A 271 -22.81 29.82 -22.74
N GLN A 272 -24.07 29.79 -23.17
CA GLN A 272 -25.11 30.74 -22.76
C GLN A 272 -25.82 30.29 -21.47
N LEU A 273 -25.87 28.98 -21.23
CA LEU A 273 -26.44 28.39 -20.02
C LEU A 273 -25.47 28.53 -18.83
N LEU A 274 -24.18 28.33 -19.05
CA LEU A 274 -23.17 28.41 -18.00
C LEU A 274 -23.08 29.83 -17.43
N GLY A 275 -23.17 29.97 -16.11
CA GLY A 275 -23.18 31.26 -15.42
C GLY A 275 -24.54 31.96 -15.41
N LEU A 276 -25.55 31.42 -16.09
CA LEU A 276 -26.89 31.97 -16.08
C LEU A 276 -27.59 31.63 -14.74
N PRO A 277 -28.21 32.60 -14.04
CA PRO A 277 -29.10 32.29 -12.93
C PRO A 277 -30.26 31.42 -13.41
N VAL A 278 -30.54 30.32 -12.70
CA VAL A 278 -31.52 29.32 -13.15
C VAL A 278 -32.93 29.90 -13.38
N SER A 279 -33.28 30.99 -12.69
CA SER A 279 -34.54 31.73 -12.89
C SER A 279 -34.68 32.30 -14.30
N GLY A 280 -33.58 32.53 -15.01
CA GLY A 280 -33.57 33.01 -16.39
C GLY A 280 -34.15 32.00 -17.40
N LEU A 281 -34.25 30.72 -17.03
CA LEU A 281 -34.90 29.70 -17.87
C LEU A 281 -36.43 29.72 -17.78
N PHE A 282 -37.01 30.50 -16.86
CA PHE A 282 -38.44 30.48 -16.55
C PHE A 282 -39.09 31.85 -16.75
N SER A 283 -40.37 31.81 -17.13
CA SER A 283 -41.22 33.00 -17.26
C SER A 283 -41.36 33.77 -15.95
N ALA A 284 -41.60 35.08 -16.02
CA ALA A 284 -41.73 35.94 -14.84
C ALA A 284 -42.78 35.44 -13.83
N SER A 285 -43.88 34.84 -14.30
CA SER A 285 -44.92 34.26 -13.46
C SER A 285 -44.46 33.02 -12.68
N SER A 286 -43.48 32.27 -13.20
CA SER A 286 -42.95 31.05 -12.59
C SER A 286 -41.72 31.29 -11.71
N GLN A 287 -41.01 32.41 -11.89
CA GLN A 287 -39.81 32.74 -11.11
C GLN A 287 -40.06 32.84 -9.59
N VAL A 288 -41.22 33.36 -9.18
CA VAL A 288 -41.57 33.47 -7.75
C VAL A 288 -41.69 32.09 -7.09
N ARG A 289 -42.35 31.15 -7.77
CA ARG A 289 -42.49 29.75 -7.28
C ARG A 289 -41.14 29.04 -7.26
N LEU A 290 -40.33 29.19 -8.31
CA LEU A 290 -38.99 28.60 -8.38
C LEU A 290 -38.09 29.09 -7.24
N ARG A 291 -38.11 30.38 -6.91
CA ARG A 291 -37.36 30.93 -5.77
C ARG A 291 -37.79 30.29 -4.45
N GLY A 292 -39.08 30.04 -4.28
CA GLY A 292 -39.62 29.29 -3.13
C GLY A 292 -39.02 27.90 -3.03
N TYR A 293 -39.02 27.14 -4.13
CA TYR A 293 -38.46 25.78 -4.18
C TYR A 293 -36.95 25.73 -3.93
N LEU A 294 -36.20 26.68 -4.52
CA LEU A 294 -34.75 26.80 -4.28
C LEU A 294 -34.43 27.11 -2.81
N ASN A 295 -35.26 27.91 -2.14
CA ASN A 295 -35.06 28.24 -0.72
C ASN A 295 -35.50 27.10 0.23
N GLN A 296 -36.40 26.21 -0.22
CA GLN A 296 -36.86 25.06 0.56
C GLN A 296 -35.91 23.85 0.47
N GLY A 297 -34.88 23.92 -0.37
CA GLY A 297 -33.86 22.87 -0.49
C GLY A 297 -34.23 21.70 -1.41
N GLY A 298 -35.32 21.81 -2.18
CA GLY A 298 -35.71 20.81 -3.17
C GLY A 298 -37.21 20.79 -3.45
N VAL A 299 -37.57 20.21 -4.59
CA VAL A 299 -38.96 19.97 -4.99
C VAL A 299 -39.03 18.81 -5.97
N ARG A 300 -40.14 18.09 -6.03
CA ARG A 300 -40.35 17.04 -7.03
C ARG A 300 -41.59 17.35 -7.84
N GLN A 301 -41.49 17.12 -9.15
CA GLN A 301 -42.62 17.05 -10.07
C GLN A 301 -43.56 18.27 -9.99
N GLN A 302 -43.02 19.46 -10.24
CA GLN A 302 -43.82 20.68 -10.25
C GLN A 302 -43.89 21.28 -11.65
N ASP A 303 -45.10 21.61 -12.09
CA ASP A 303 -45.30 22.30 -13.37
C ASP A 303 -44.94 23.78 -13.26
N LEU A 304 -44.08 24.23 -14.17
CA LEU A 304 -43.70 25.63 -14.38
C LEU A 304 -43.71 25.97 -15.87
N LEU A 305 -43.72 27.27 -16.17
CA LEU A 305 -43.57 27.77 -17.53
C LEU A 305 -42.11 28.16 -17.78
N ALA A 306 -41.38 27.30 -18.50
CA ALA A 306 -40.04 27.59 -19.02
C ALA A 306 -40.12 28.43 -20.30
N VAL A 307 -39.00 29.03 -20.71
CA VAL A 307 -38.92 29.86 -21.91
C VAL A 307 -37.89 29.29 -22.87
N HIS A 308 -38.32 29.03 -24.11
CA HIS A 308 -37.41 28.74 -25.21
C HIS A 308 -36.99 30.05 -25.88
N ARG A 309 -35.69 30.21 -26.19
CA ARG A 309 -35.13 31.43 -26.79
C ARG A 309 -35.91 31.92 -28.00
N ASP A 310 -36.23 31.00 -28.91
CA ASP A 310 -36.83 31.32 -30.22
C ASP A 310 -38.35 31.04 -30.30
N ASN A 311 -38.92 30.28 -29.35
CA ASN A 311 -40.30 29.72 -29.47
C ASN A 311 -41.25 30.16 -28.35
N GLY A 312 -40.80 31.03 -27.44
CA GLY A 312 -41.63 31.53 -26.34
C GLY A 312 -41.82 30.52 -25.19
N PRO A 313 -42.79 30.76 -24.29
CA PRO A 313 -42.98 29.94 -23.10
C PRO A 313 -43.62 28.57 -23.41
N PHE A 314 -43.19 27.53 -22.67
CA PHE A 314 -43.74 26.17 -22.76
C PHE A 314 -43.93 25.55 -21.37
N ASP A 315 -44.89 24.62 -21.26
CA ASP A 315 -45.16 23.89 -20.02
C ASP A 315 -44.10 22.82 -19.77
N CYS A 316 -43.46 22.89 -18.61
CA CYS A 316 -42.43 21.95 -18.19
C CYS A 316 -42.68 21.46 -16.77
N GLU A 317 -42.30 20.22 -16.52
CA GLU A 317 -42.24 19.64 -15.18
C GLU A 317 -40.79 19.76 -14.67
N ILE A 318 -40.62 20.26 -13.45
CA ILE A 318 -39.31 20.37 -12.82
C ILE A 318 -39.17 19.48 -11.59
N THR A 319 -37.96 18.96 -11.39
CA THR A 319 -37.52 18.33 -10.15
C THR A 319 -36.20 18.96 -9.71
N LEU A 320 -36.14 19.44 -8.47
CA LEU A 320 -34.95 20.02 -7.85
C LEU A 320 -34.51 19.13 -6.69
N SER A 321 -33.30 18.59 -6.74
CA SER A 321 -32.74 17.75 -5.68
C SER A 321 -31.37 18.26 -5.21
N PRO A 322 -31.09 18.35 -3.91
CA PRO A 322 -29.78 18.81 -3.41
C PRO A 322 -28.68 17.76 -3.65
N ILE A 323 -27.44 18.20 -3.88
CA ILE A 323 -26.26 17.34 -4.01
C ILE A 323 -25.39 17.46 -2.75
N GLY A 324 -25.18 16.35 -2.03
CA GLY A 324 -24.32 16.29 -0.86
C GLY A 324 -24.92 16.90 0.41
N ASN A 325 -24.10 17.05 1.45
CA ASN A 325 -24.51 17.53 2.79
C ASN A 325 -24.34 19.06 2.96
N GLY A 326 -24.27 19.84 1.87
CA GLY A 326 -24.13 21.30 1.90
C GLY A 326 -25.10 22.00 0.97
N GLU A 327 -25.81 23.01 1.47
CA GLU A 327 -26.96 23.69 0.82
C GLU A 327 -26.67 24.41 -0.52
N SER A 328 -25.41 24.49 -0.97
CA SER A 328 -25.05 25.30 -2.14
C SER A 328 -25.18 24.60 -3.49
N GLN A 329 -25.25 23.26 -3.56
CA GLN A 329 -25.35 22.54 -4.84
C GLN A 329 -26.67 21.78 -5.02
N SER A 330 -27.27 21.86 -6.20
CA SER A 330 -28.53 21.18 -6.53
C SER A 330 -28.57 20.75 -7.99
N ILE A 331 -29.29 19.66 -8.29
CA ILE A 331 -29.63 19.22 -9.64
C ILE A 331 -31.04 19.70 -9.94
N LEU A 332 -31.20 20.41 -11.06
CA LEU A 332 -32.48 20.69 -11.68
C LEU A 332 -32.67 19.73 -12.86
N GLU A 333 -33.75 18.97 -12.84
CA GLU A 333 -34.28 18.27 -13.99
C GLU A 333 -35.51 19.02 -14.52
N LEU A 334 -35.59 19.18 -15.84
CA LEU A 334 -36.64 19.87 -16.57
C LEU A 334 -37.09 18.96 -17.71
N ALA A 335 -38.35 18.57 -17.72
CA ALA A 335 -38.95 17.77 -18.80
C ALA A 335 -40.17 18.51 -19.37
N ILE A 336 -40.55 18.23 -20.62
CA ILE A 336 -41.80 18.75 -21.18
C ILE A 336 -42.97 18.09 -20.44
N SER A 337 -43.91 18.90 -19.94
CA SER A 337 -45.06 18.39 -19.18
C SER A 337 -45.99 17.60 -20.13
N ALA A 338 -46.23 16.32 -19.81
CA ALA A 338 -47.11 15.44 -20.61
C ALA A 338 -48.61 15.81 -20.51
N THR A 339 -48.96 16.75 -19.63
CA THR A 339 -50.34 17.14 -19.31
C THR A 339 -50.94 18.21 -20.21
N THR A 340 -50.24 18.63 -21.28
CA THR A 340 -50.77 19.56 -22.29
C THR A 340 -51.79 18.86 -23.19
N LYS A 341 -53.06 18.80 -22.75
CA LYS A 341 -54.18 18.71 -23.70
C LYS A 341 -54.14 19.99 -24.56
N PRO A 342 -54.15 19.89 -25.90
CA PRO A 342 -54.21 21.09 -26.73
C PRO A 342 -55.51 21.82 -26.43
N SER A 343 -55.43 23.08 -26.00
CA SER A 343 -56.58 23.96 -25.93
C SER A 343 -57.09 24.16 -27.36
N LYS A 344 -58.13 23.42 -27.74
CA LYS A 344 -58.94 23.75 -28.91
C LYS A 344 -59.59 25.10 -28.64
N THR A 345 -59.02 26.16 -29.18
CA THR A 345 -59.74 27.41 -29.40
C THR A 345 -60.62 27.21 -30.62
N SER A 346 -61.93 27.14 -30.36
CA SER A 346 -63.04 27.24 -31.31
C SER A 346 -63.15 28.62 -31.92
#